data_AF-A0A9X1SF64-F1
#
_entry.id   AF-A0A9X1SF64-F1
#
_cell.length_a   1.000
_cell.length_b   1.000
_cell.length_c   1.000
_cell.angle_alpha   90.00
_cell.angle_beta   90.00
_cell.angle_gamma   90.00
#
_symmetry.space_group_name_H-M   'P 1'
#
loop_
_entity.id
_entity.type
_entity.pdbx_description
1 polymer ?
#
loop_
_entity_poly.entity_id
_entity_poly.type
_entity_poly.pdbx_seq_one_letter_code
_entity_poly.pdbx_strand_id
1 'polypeptide(L)'
;MQNLLPVLTLALVGCGGSSPPPIPPTTGDFVANQEGVGTAQAFGIDFHVQANSSGASAEGEIDADLINTENSTARKRFSLGDDVTIQLDSVDASTVRFLLNDQDFGVLRVGDQVVIDAEKNVTVNGTARTPM
;
A
#
# COMPACT_ATOMS: atom_id res chain seq x y z
N MET A 1 39.65 54.22 15.81
CA MET A 1 38.97 53.69 14.61
C MET A 1 39.65 52.41 14.20
N GLN A 2 39.07 51.25 14.53
CA GLN A 2 39.35 50.02 13.79
C GLN A 2 38.23 49.03 14.09
N ASN A 3 37.28 49.01 13.15
CA ASN A 3 36.22 48.00 13.08
C ASN A 3 36.87 46.69 12.64
N LEU A 4 36.92 45.71 13.53
CA LEU A 4 37.20 44.32 13.18
C LEU A 4 35.88 43.57 13.23
N LEU A 5 35.44 43.13 12.04
CA LEU A 5 34.18 42.46 11.78
C LEU A 5 34.06 41.16 12.61
N PRO A 6 32.87 40.85 13.17
CA PRO A 6 32.56 39.50 13.60
C PRO A 6 32.31 38.64 12.35
N VAL A 7 33.19 37.67 12.08
CA VAL A 7 32.94 36.61 11.09
C VAL A 7 31.86 35.70 11.65
N LEU A 8 30.65 35.91 11.15
CA LEU A 8 29.43 35.18 11.47
C LEU A 8 29.60 33.71 11.04
N THR A 9 29.69 32.79 11.99
CA THR A 9 29.72 31.34 11.78
C THR A 9 28.31 30.89 11.43
N LEU A 10 27.99 30.78 10.14
CA LEU A 10 26.75 30.15 9.66
C LEU A 10 26.84 28.64 9.91
N ALA A 11 26.31 28.18 11.03
CA ALA A 11 25.95 26.79 11.23
C ALA A 11 24.80 26.46 10.27
N LEU A 12 25.12 25.79 9.17
CA LEU A 12 24.14 25.10 8.33
C LEU A 12 23.52 23.97 9.18
N VAL A 13 22.46 24.31 9.92
CA VAL A 13 21.55 23.31 10.49
C VAL A 13 20.94 22.60 9.30
N GLY A 14 21.38 21.37 9.06
CA GLY A 14 20.82 20.51 8.03
C GLY A 14 19.34 20.31 8.33
N CYS A 15 18.48 20.87 7.47
CA CYS A 15 17.11 20.39 7.33
C CYS A 15 17.21 18.95 6.83
N GLY A 16 17.25 17.99 7.75
CA GLY A 16 16.89 16.61 7.48
C GLY A 16 15.39 16.56 7.21
N GLY A 17 14.99 17.02 6.02
CA GLY A 17 13.64 16.79 5.53
C GLY A 17 13.52 15.32 5.19
N SER A 18 12.78 14.58 6.01
CA SER A 18 12.34 13.22 5.70
C SER A 18 11.62 13.26 4.36
N SER A 19 12.18 12.64 3.33
CA SER A 19 11.48 12.49 2.06
C SER A 19 10.20 11.67 2.28
N PRO A 20 9.15 11.88 1.45
CA PRO A 20 8.00 11.00 1.44
C PRO A 20 8.36 9.53 1.40
N PRO A 21 7.53 8.67 2.03
CA PRO A 21 7.63 7.25 1.79
C PRO A 21 7.50 7.05 0.27
N PRO A 22 8.46 6.36 -0.36
CA PRO A 22 8.36 6.12 -1.79
C PRO A 22 7.11 5.27 -2.07
N ILE A 23 6.51 5.49 -3.23
CA ILE A 23 5.30 4.77 -3.64
C ILE A 23 5.72 3.41 -4.23
N PRO A 24 5.10 2.29 -3.84
CA PRO A 24 5.36 0.99 -4.45
C PRO A 24 5.07 0.98 -5.96
N PRO A 25 5.61 0.01 -6.71
CA PRO A 25 5.38 -0.08 -8.16
C PRO A 25 3.89 -0.20 -8.50
N THR A 26 3.36 0.67 -9.36
CA THR A 26 1.93 0.64 -9.79
C THR A 26 1.73 0.08 -11.19
N THR A 27 2.82 -0.26 -11.87
CA THR A 27 2.76 -0.87 -13.21
C THR A 27 2.32 -2.31 -13.08
N GLY A 28 1.38 -2.72 -13.93
CA GLY A 28 0.86 -4.09 -13.92
C GLY A 28 -0.31 -4.29 -12.98
N ASP A 29 -0.82 -3.22 -12.35
CA ASP A 29 -2.00 -3.35 -11.52
C ASP A 29 -3.22 -3.75 -12.37
N PHE A 30 -3.89 -4.82 -11.98
CA PHE A 30 -5.10 -5.32 -12.62
C PHE A 30 -6.01 -6.01 -11.61
N VAL A 31 -7.27 -6.14 -12.00
CA VAL A 31 -8.26 -6.93 -11.29
C VAL A 31 -9.06 -7.70 -12.32
N ALA A 32 -9.19 -9.01 -12.12
CA ALA A 32 -9.90 -9.92 -13.01
C ALA A 32 -10.72 -10.92 -12.20
N ASN A 33 -11.82 -11.38 -12.79
CA ASN A 33 -12.61 -12.50 -12.25
C ASN A 33 -12.84 -13.50 -13.39
N GLN A 34 -12.50 -14.76 -13.16
CA GLN A 34 -12.78 -15.87 -14.08
C GLN A 34 -13.34 -17.05 -13.30
N GLU A 35 -14.51 -17.54 -13.70
CA GLU A 35 -15.13 -18.78 -13.20
C GLU A 35 -15.27 -18.88 -11.67
N GLY A 36 -15.49 -17.76 -10.97
CA GLY A 36 -15.60 -17.76 -9.50
C GLY A 36 -14.25 -17.73 -8.78
N VAL A 37 -13.22 -17.22 -9.47
CA VAL A 37 -11.90 -16.97 -8.92
C VAL A 37 -11.49 -15.54 -9.30
N GLY A 38 -11.35 -14.71 -8.27
CA GLY A 38 -10.82 -13.38 -8.36
C GLY A 38 -9.29 -13.38 -8.35
N THR A 39 -8.67 -12.75 -9.33
CA THR A 39 -7.22 -12.49 -9.34
C THR A 39 -6.95 -11.01 -9.45
N ALA A 40 -5.97 -10.52 -8.70
CA ALA A 40 -5.56 -9.13 -8.80
C ALA A 40 -4.05 -8.98 -8.59
N GLN A 41 -3.49 -7.95 -9.21
CA GLN A 41 -2.17 -7.44 -8.86
C GLN A 41 -2.34 -5.98 -8.47
N ALA A 42 -1.79 -5.60 -7.32
CA ALA A 42 -1.79 -4.22 -6.86
C ALA A 42 -0.51 -3.94 -6.10
N PHE A 43 0.19 -2.86 -6.43
CA PHE A 43 1.47 -2.53 -5.80
C PHE A 43 2.51 -3.67 -5.90
N GLY A 44 2.45 -4.47 -6.97
CA GLY A 44 3.31 -5.65 -7.15
C GLY A 44 3.06 -6.80 -6.16
N ILE A 45 1.89 -6.83 -5.52
CA ILE A 45 1.40 -7.93 -4.67
C ILE A 45 0.33 -8.68 -5.44
N ASP A 46 0.42 -10.02 -5.44
CA ASP A 46 -0.53 -10.88 -6.12
C ASP A 46 -1.61 -11.36 -5.16
N PHE A 47 -2.87 -11.20 -5.55
CA PHE A 47 -4.03 -11.64 -4.79
C PHE A 47 -4.78 -12.72 -5.55
N HIS A 48 -5.13 -13.79 -4.83
CA HIS A 48 -6.01 -14.84 -5.28
C HIS A 48 -7.17 -15.00 -4.30
N VAL A 49 -8.39 -14.78 -4.77
CA VAL A 49 -9.59 -14.78 -3.95
C VAL A 49 -10.58 -15.76 -4.53
N GLN A 50 -11.02 -16.72 -3.73
CA GLN A 50 -12.15 -17.57 -4.11
C GLN A 50 -13.45 -16.79 -3.90
N ALA A 51 -13.77 -15.89 -4.82
CA ALA A 51 -14.95 -15.04 -4.80
C ALA A 51 -16.05 -15.57 -5.73
N ASN A 52 -17.32 -15.33 -5.39
CA ASN A 52 -18.43 -15.65 -6.30
C ASN A 52 -18.32 -14.86 -7.63
N SER A 53 -19.05 -15.31 -8.66
CA SER A 53 -18.95 -14.82 -10.05
C SER A 53 -19.38 -13.36 -10.27
N SER A 54 -19.65 -12.59 -9.21
CA SER A 54 -19.94 -11.17 -9.28
C SER A 54 -18.66 -10.43 -9.68
N GLY A 55 -18.76 -9.51 -10.63
CA GLY A 55 -17.60 -8.86 -11.25
C GLY A 55 -16.63 -8.19 -10.26
N ALA A 56 -15.53 -7.67 -10.78
CA ALA A 56 -14.49 -7.07 -9.96
C ALA A 56 -14.12 -5.68 -10.48
N SER A 57 -13.80 -4.76 -9.58
CA SER A 57 -13.43 -3.38 -9.89
C SER A 57 -12.24 -2.95 -9.06
N ALA A 58 -11.32 -2.23 -9.69
CA ALA A 58 -10.24 -1.54 -9.00
C ALA A 58 -10.48 -0.04 -9.02
N GLU A 59 -10.43 0.60 -7.85
CA GLU A 59 -10.50 2.04 -7.71
C GLU A 59 -9.24 2.53 -6.98
N GLY A 60 -8.30 3.08 -7.74
CA GLY A 60 -7.07 3.62 -7.20
C GLY A 60 -6.98 5.12 -7.43
N GLU A 61 -7.05 5.90 -6.36
CA GLU A 61 -6.53 7.26 -6.33
C GLU A 61 -5.26 7.24 -5.49
N ILE A 62 -4.12 7.58 -6.11
CA ILE A 62 -2.87 7.78 -5.37
C ILE A 62 -3.00 9.16 -4.71
N ASP A 63 -3.63 9.20 -3.53
CA ASP A 63 -3.71 10.40 -2.71
C ASP A 63 -2.38 10.59 -1.98
N ALA A 64 -1.43 11.18 -2.70
CA ALA A 64 -0.13 11.53 -2.17
C ALA A 64 -0.13 13.01 -1.76
N ASP A 65 -0.14 13.30 -0.46
CA ASP A 65 0.13 14.65 0.04
C ASP A 65 1.60 14.99 -0.21
N LEU A 66 1.86 15.69 -1.32
CA LEU A 66 3.19 16.14 -1.72
C LEU A 66 3.76 17.25 -0.81
N ILE A 67 2.95 17.80 0.09
CA ILE A 67 3.33 18.87 1.02
C ILE A 67 3.64 18.28 2.40
N ASN A 68 2.77 17.41 2.92
CA ASN A 68 3.00 16.69 4.18
C ASN A 68 3.18 15.19 3.92
N THR A 69 4.42 14.87 3.63
CA THR A 69 4.81 13.57 3.11
C THR A 69 4.85 12.48 4.18
N GLU A 70 4.88 12.84 5.47
CA GLU A 70 4.62 11.92 6.59
C GLU A 70 3.16 11.48 6.67
N ASN A 71 2.25 12.22 6.03
CA ASN A 71 0.81 11.93 5.94
C ASN A 71 0.38 11.44 4.54
N SER A 72 1.32 11.30 3.61
CA SER A 72 1.06 10.86 2.24
C SER A 72 0.91 9.35 2.18
N THR A 73 -0.32 8.86 2.04
CA THR A 73 -0.61 7.44 1.89
C THR A 73 -1.02 7.17 0.45
N ALA A 74 -0.10 6.63 -0.37
CA ALA A 74 -0.52 6.06 -1.65
C ALA A 74 -1.46 4.87 -1.36
N ARG A 75 -2.75 5.09 -1.60
CA ARG A 75 -3.82 4.14 -1.32
C ARG A 75 -4.30 3.48 -2.61
N LYS A 76 -4.62 2.20 -2.55
CA LYS A 76 -5.41 1.49 -3.56
C LYS A 76 -6.52 0.72 -2.88
N ARG A 77 -7.72 0.77 -3.46
CA ARG A 77 -8.86 -0.02 -3.00
C ARG A 77 -9.46 -0.76 -4.18
N PHE A 78 -9.80 -2.01 -4.00
CA PHE A 78 -10.44 -2.78 -5.05
C PHE A 78 -11.33 -3.86 -4.46
N SER A 79 -12.30 -4.29 -5.25
CA SER A 79 -13.26 -5.31 -4.85
C SER A 79 -13.19 -6.50 -5.80
N LEU A 80 -13.24 -7.70 -5.25
CA LEU A 80 -13.28 -8.97 -5.96
C LEU A 80 -14.57 -9.69 -5.58
N GLY A 81 -15.62 -9.55 -6.40
CA GLY A 81 -16.98 -9.94 -6.03
C GLY A 81 -17.63 -8.98 -5.04
N ASP A 82 -18.80 -9.36 -4.54
CA ASP A 82 -19.62 -8.48 -3.68
C ASP A 82 -19.13 -8.46 -2.21
N ASP A 83 -18.29 -9.43 -1.83
CA ASP A 83 -18.04 -9.78 -0.43
C ASP A 83 -16.59 -9.54 0.05
N VAL A 84 -15.72 -9.12 -0.87
CA VAL A 84 -14.28 -8.92 -0.65
C VAL A 84 -13.86 -7.57 -1.18
N THR A 85 -13.56 -6.67 -0.24
CA THR A 85 -12.87 -5.40 -0.48
C THR A 85 -11.46 -5.50 0.06
N ILE A 86 -10.48 -5.18 -0.77
CA ILE A 86 -9.07 -5.09 -0.41
C ILE A 86 -8.66 -3.63 -0.45
N GLN A 87 -8.00 -3.17 0.61
CA GLN A 87 -7.37 -1.85 0.66
C GLN A 87 -5.88 -2.01 1.01
N LEU A 88 -5.05 -1.30 0.25
CA LEU A 88 -3.61 -1.24 0.44
C LEU A 88 -3.21 0.21 0.66
N ASP A 89 -2.66 0.48 1.84
CA ASP A 89 -2.14 1.80 2.19
C ASP A 89 -0.61 1.73 2.21
N SER A 90 0.05 2.46 1.31
CA SER A 90 1.51 2.51 1.24
C SER A 90 2.13 2.93 2.57
N VAL A 91 3.11 2.17 3.03
CA VAL A 91 3.94 2.48 4.20
C VAL A 91 5.32 2.95 3.74
N ASP A 92 5.92 2.26 2.76
CA ASP A 92 7.14 2.66 2.07
C ASP A 92 7.22 2.08 0.64
N ALA A 93 8.37 2.22 -0.03
CA ALA A 93 8.62 1.76 -1.41
C ALA A 93 8.32 0.28 -1.67
N SER A 94 8.33 -0.51 -0.60
CA SER A 94 8.32 -1.97 -0.60
C SER A 94 7.27 -2.57 0.32
N THR A 95 6.60 -1.77 1.14
CA THR A 95 5.63 -2.24 2.13
C THR A 95 4.31 -1.47 2.06
N VAL A 96 3.21 -2.20 2.24
CA VAL A 96 1.86 -1.64 2.32
C VAL A 96 1.12 -2.25 3.51
N ARG A 97 0.27 -1.48 4.17
CA ARG A 97 -0.71 -1.99 5.13
C ARG A 97 -1.86 -2.61 4.36
N PHE A 98 -2.24 -3.83 4.72
CA PHE A 98 -3.27 -4.61 4.04
C PHE A 98 -4.52 -4.71 4.91
N LEU A 99 -5.62 -4.21 4.36
CA LEU A 99 -6.94 -4.35 4.94
C LEU A 99 -7.82 -5.22 4.04
N LEU A 100 -8.55 -6.15 4.65
CA LEU A 100 -9.58 -6.95 4.02
C LEU A 100 -10.92 -6.65 4.69
N ASN A 101 -11.90 -6.14 3.94
CA ASN A 101 -13.19 -5.71 4.46
C ASN A 101 -13.05 -4.80 5.69
N ASP A 102 -12.14 -3.82 5.58
CA ASP A 102 -11.79 -2.85 6.62
C ASP A 102 -11.12 -3.46 7.90
N GLN A 103 -10.80 -4.76 7.90
CA GLN A 103 -10.01 -5.40 8.96
C GLN A 103 -8.52 -5.41 8.60
N ASP A 104 -7.66 -5.05 9.56
CA ASP A 104 -6.22 -4.97 9.37
C ASP A 104 -5.55 -6.34 9.49
N PHE A 105 -4.82 -6.78 8.46
CA PHE A 105 -4.05 -8.03 8.43
C PHE A 105 -2.53 -7.78 8.48
N GLY A 106 -2.14 -6.56 8.85
CA GLY A 106 -0.78 -6.10 8.99
C GLY A 106 -0.14 -5.67 7.68
N VAL A 107 1.18 -5.74 7.62
CA VAL A 107 1.95 -5.29 6.45
C VAL A 107 2.22 -6.42 5.46
N LEU A 108 2.14 -6.09 4.18
CA LEU A 108 2.60 -6.90 3.05
C LEU A 108 3.81 -6.25 2.41
N ARG A 109 4.60 -7.06 1.72
CA ARG A 109 5.74 -6.62 0.91
C ARG A 109 5.45 -6.80 -0.57
N VAL A 110 6.04 -5.94 -1.40
CA VAL A 110 6.09 -6.17 -2.86
C VAL A 110 6.63 -7.58 -3.14
N GLY A 111 5.91 -8.34 -3.97
CA GLY A 111 6.19 -9.74 -4.27
C GLY A 111 5.54 -10.75 -3.31
N ASP A 112 4.84 -10.31 -2.27
CA ASP A 112 4.00 -11.21 -1.47
C ASP A 112 2.84 -11.74 -2.31
N GLN A 113 2.47 -13.00 -2.03
CA GLN A 113 1.28 -13.64 -2.55
C GLN A 113 0.25 -13.78 -1.43
N VAL A 114 -0.95 -13.26 -1.67
CA VAL A 114 -2.08 -13.33 -0.75
C VAL A 114 -3.13 -14.26 -1.33
N VAL A 115 -3.56 -15.25 -0.54
CA VAL A 115 -4.70 -16.10 -0.87
C VAL A 115 -5.79 -15.90 0.17
N ILE A 116 -7.00 -15.62 -0.31
CA ILE A 116 -8.22 -15.48 0.49
C ILE A 116 -9.18 -16.59 0.05
N ASP A 117 -9.48 -17.51 0.95
CA ASP A 117 -10.43 -18.60 0.66
C ASP A 117 -11.89 -18.13 0.75
N ALA A 118 -12.82 -19.04 0.46
CA ALA A 118 -14.26 -18.75 0.44
C ALA A 118 -14.79 -18.38 1.84
N GLU A 119 -14.16 -18.88 2.90
CA GLU A 119 -14.43 -18.56 4.30
C GLU A 119 -13.74 -17.27 4.77
N LYS A 120 -13.02 -16.58 3.87
CA LYS A 120 -12.28 -15.34 4.11
C LYS A 120 -11.06 -15.51 5.04
N ASN A 121 -10.53 -16.72 5.16
CA ASN A 121 -9.24 -16.93 5.78
C ASN A 121 -8.14 -16.42 4.86
N VAL A 122 -7.18 -15.72 5.45
CA VAL A 122 -6.06 -15.12 4.73
C VAL A 122 -4.81 -15.97 4.94
N THR A 123 -4.13 -16.29 3.85
CA THR A 123 -2.75 -16.76 3.88
C THR A 123 -1.86 -15.82 3.09
N VAL A 124 -0.67 -15.54 3.61
CA VAL A 124 0.36 -14.74 2.94
C VAL A 124 1.59 -15.61 2.79
N ASN A 125 2.02 -15.83 1.54
CA ASN A 125 3.12 -16.76 1.21
C ASN A 125 2.94 -18.14 1.89
N GLY A 126 1.70 -18.63 1.92
CA GLY A 126 1.33 -19.91 2.55
C GLY A 126 1.22 -19.91 4.08
N THR A 127 1.47 -18.78 4.75
CA THR A 127 1.31 -18.66 6.22
C THR A 127 -0.02 -18.01 6.55
N ALA A 128 -0.84 -18.68 7.36
CA ALA A 128 -2.12 -18.14 7.82
C ALA A 128 -1.92 -16.84 8.63
N ARG A 129 -2.79 -15.86 8.38
CA ARG A 129 -2.85 -14.60 9.13
C ARG A 129 -4.24 -14.39 9.71
N THR A 130 -4.27 -13.78 10.89
CA THR A 130 -5.49 -13.29 11.54
C THR A 130 -5.48 -11.77 11.55
N PRO A 131 -6.66 -11.13 11.65
CA PRO A 131 -6.74 -9.70 11.89
C PRO A 131 -5.96 -9.28 13.15
N MET A 132 -5.42 -8.07 13.16
CA MET A 132 -4.69 -7.45 14.27
C MET A 132 -5.59 -6.57 15.15
#